data_AF-A0A3A6NKV9-F1
#
_entry.id   AF-A0A3A6NKV9-F1
#
_cell.length_a   1.000
_cell.length_b   1.000
_cell.length_c   1.000
_cell.angle_alpha   90.00
_cell.angle_beta   90.00
_cell.angle_gamma   90.00
#
_symmetry.space_group_name_H-M   'P 1'
#
loop_
_entity.id
_entity.type
_entity.pdbx_description
1 polymer ?
#
loop_
_entity_poly.entity_id
_entity_poly.type
_entity_poly.pdbx_seq_one_letter_code
_entity_poly.pdbx_strand_id
1 'polypeptide(L)'
;MGNNDLIQLAKSLELCDERGLVAKCVIAYTGAHQAANIMFGRTQGAGSDGFIGIFKDQVVCFETNTMGTKPTKERFRVSFEFITAHEVKKGFLGLNNQLTISTEKDFFKLYFMGKRRPMIEQINQAIV
;
A
#
# COMPACT_ATOMS: atom_id res chain seq x y z
N MET A 1 1.20 19.05 -6.27
CA MET A 1 2.34 18.19 -6.66
C MET A 1 1.93 17.46 -7.91
N GLY A 2 2.66 17.66 -9.01
CA GLY A 2 2.34 16.99 -10.27
C GLY A 2 2.54 15.48 -10.17
N ASN A 3 1.99 14.71 -11.12
CA ASN A 3 2.17 13.26 -11.13
C ASN A 3 3.67 12.88 -11.31
N ASN A 4 4.44 13.69 -12.04
CA ASN A 4 5.88 13.48 -12.27
C ASN A 4 6.73 13.68 -11.01
N ASP A 5 6.43 14.70 -10.19
CA ASP A 5 7.19 14.95 -8.95
C ASP A 5 7.02 13.79 -7.95
N LEU A 6 5.84 13.18 -7.92
CA LEU A 6 5.54 12.04 -7.05
C LEU A 6 6.32 10.79 -7.49
N ILE A 7 6.39 10.52 -8.80
CA ILE A 7 7.13 9.39 -9.33
C ILE A 7 8.64 9.56 -9.08
N GLN A 8 9.18 10.76 -9.28
CA GLN A 8 10.60 11.02 -8.97
C GLN A 8 10.90 10.82 -7.48
N LEU A 9 10.04 11.33 -6.60
CA LEU A 9 10.17 11.10 -5.17
C LEU A 9 10.09 9.60 -4.82
N ALA A 10 9.14 8.87 -5.41
CA ALA A 10 8.99 7.43 -5.20
C ALA A 10 10.23 6.64 -5.67
N LYS A 11 10.83 7.01 -6.81
CA LYS A 11 12.09 6.43 -7.27
C LYS A 11 13.25 6.70 -6.31
N SER A 12 13.38 7.94 -5.82
CA SER A 12 14.44 8.31 -4.89
C SER A 12 14.35 7.60 -3.53
N LEU A 13 13.15 7.15 -3.16
CA LEU A 13 12.88 6.40 -1.93
C LEU A 13 12.88 4.88 -2.14
N GLU A 14 13.25 4.41 -3.33
CA GLU A 14 13.19 2.98 -3.68
C GLU A 14 11.80 2.36 -3.43
N LEU A 15 10.75 3.16 -3.62
CA LEU A 15 9.35 2.75 -3.56
C LEU A 15 8.87 2.23 -4.92
N CYS A 16 9.39 2.80 -6.01
CA CYS A 16 9.23 2.25 -7.34
C CYS A 16 10.51 2.32 -8.17
N ASP A 17 10.65 1.44 -9.15
CA ASP A 17 11.74 1.46 -10.12
C ASP A 17 11.31 2.08 -11.47
N GLU A 18 12.05 1.77 -12.54
CA GLU A 18 11.78 2.25 -13.89
C GLU A 18 10.39 1.89 -14.42
N ARG A 19 9.74 0.85 -13.90
CA ARG A 19 8.35 0.52 -14.25
C ARG A 19 7.36 1.59 -13.78
N GLY A 20 7.73 2.41 -12.79
CA GLY A 20 6.88 3.48 -12.28
C GLY A 20 5.61 2.98 -11.59
N LEU A 21 5.59 1.71 -11.16
CA LEU A 21 4.45 1.09 -10.50
C LEU A 21 4.32 1.62 -9.07
N VAL A 22 3.45 2.61 -8.87
CA VAL A 22 3.16 3.20 -7.56
C VAL A 22 1.70 3.64 -7.47
N ALA A 23 1.03 3.32 -6.37
CA ALA A 23 -0.35 3.66 -6.11
C ALA A 23 -0.56 4.15 -4.68
N LYS A 24 -1.47 5.12 -4.50
CA LYS A 24 -1.99 5.47 -3.17
C LYS A 24 -2.88 4.35 -2.64
N CYS A 25 -2.72 4.04 -1.37
CA CYS A 25 -3.52 3.07 -0.63
C CYS A 25 -3.74 3.52 0.81
N VAL A 26 -4.57 2.78 1.54
CA VAL A 26 -4.72 2.89 3.00
C VAL A 26 -4.21 1.58 3.59
N ILE A 27 -3.20 1.66 4.45
CA ILE A 27 -2.54 0.52 5.09
C ILE A 27 -3.36 0.15 6.32
N ALA A 28 -4.01 -1.02 6.30
CA ALA A 28 -4.85 -1.44 7.41
C ALA A 28 -4.03 -1.55 8.70
N TYR A 29 -4.57 -1.01 9.80
CA TYR A 29 -3.98 -1.23 11.12
C TYR A 29 -4.05 -2.72 11.51
N THR A 30 -3.02 -3.22 12.17
CA THR A 30 -3.10 -4.53 12.85
C THR A 30 -4.14 -4.47 13.99
N GLY A 31 -4.71 -5.60 14.39
CA GLY A 31 -5.79 -5.65 15.39
C GLY A 31 -5.45 -4.93 16.71
N ALA A 32 -4.18 -4.95 17.14
CA ALA A 32 -3.71 -4.24 18.32
C ALA A 32 -3.77 -2.71 18.18
N HIS A 33 -3.42 -2.18 17.00
CA HIS A 33 -3.51 -0.74 16.72
C HIS A 33 -4.97 -0.27 16.60
N GLN A 34 -5.83 -1.13 16.08
CA GLN A 34 -7.26 -0.86 15.98
C GLN A 34 -7.91 -0.77 17.37
N ALA A 35 -7.53 -1.68 18.29
CA ALA A 35 -7.96 -1.65 19.69
C ALA A 35 -7.45 -0.41 20.45
N ALA A 36 -6.19 -0.02 20.24
CA ALA A 36 -5.62 1.18 20.84
C ALA A 36 -6.37 2.46 20.36
N ASN A 37 -6.66 2.58 19.07
CA ASN A 37 -7.39 3.74 18.54
C ASN A 37 -8.82 3.86 19.10
N ILE A 38 -9.50 2.74 19.34
CA ILE A 38 -10.81 2.68 20.02
C ILE A 38 -10.68 3.17 21.47
N MET A 39 -9.69 2.69 22.22
CA MET A 39 -9.47 3.10 23.63
C MET A 39 -9.17 4.60 23.80
N PHE A 40 -8.48 5.22 22.83
CA PHE A 40 -8.13 6.64 22.90
C PHE A 40 -9.18 7.57 22.26
N GLY A 41 -10.37 7.06 21.93
CA GLY A 41 -11.46 7.87 21.35
C GLY A 41 -11.14 8.48 19.99
N ARG A 42 -10.12 7.96 19.30
CA ARG A 42 -9.72 8.43 17.96
C ARG A 42 -10.39 7.55 16.92
N THR A 43 -11.49 8.02 16.35
CA THR A 43 -12.09 7.47 15.12
C THR A 43 -11.25 7.82 13.89
N GLN A 44 -9.94 7.53 13.91
CA GLN A 44 -9.16 7.51 12.68
C GLN A 44 -9.59 6.29 11.87
N GLY A 45 -9.68 6.46 10.54
CA GLY A 45 -10.20 5.46 9.61
C GLY A 45 -9.47 4.11 9.68
N ALA A 46 -9.90 3.16 8.85
CA ALA A 46 -9.48 1.75 8.85
C ALA A 46 -7.97 1.47 8.64
N GLY A 47 -7.10 2.48 8.67
CA GLY A 47 -5.66 2.39 8.43
C GLY A 47 -4.96 3.75 8.37
N SER A 48 -3.67 3.73 8.03
CA SER A 48 -2.87 4.93 7.71
C SER A 48 -2.80 5.15 6.20
N ASP A 49 -2.84 6.42 5.76
CA ASP A 49 -2.62 6.74 4.35
C ASP A 49 -1.20 6.35 3.93
N GLY A 50 -1.08 5.78 2.74
CA GLY A 50 0.18 5.26 2.24
C GLY A 50 0.31 5.21 0.73
N PHE A 51 1.47 4.73 0.31
CA PHE A 51 1.76 4.34 -1.05
C PHE A 51 2.28 2.91 -1.05
N ILE A 52 1.90 2.15 -2.08
CA ILE A 52 2.50 0.87 -2.43
C ILE A 52 3.12 0.99 -3.81
N GLY A 53 4.28 0.35 -4.01
CA GLY A 53 4.92 0.25 -5.30
C GLY A 53 5.79 -1.00 -5.42
N ILE A 54 6.43 -1.12 -6.57
CA ILE A 54 7.35 -2.21 -6.89
C ILE A 54 8.74 -1.63 -7.17
N PHE A 55 9.73 -2.09 -6.42
CA PHE A 55 11.14 -1.76 -6.64
C PHE A 55 11.95 -3.05 -6.76
N LYS A 56 12.52 -3.30 -7.94
CA LYS A 56 13.13 -4.61 -8.27
C LYS A 56 12.11 -5.72 -7.98
N ASP A 57 12.53 -6.86 -7.46
CA ASP A 57 11.63 -7.97 -7.15
C ASP A 57 11.03 -7.86 -5.74
N GLN A 58 10.66 -6.64 -5.34
CA GLN A 58 10.13 -6.36 -4.01
C GLN A 58 8.86 -5.51 -4.08
N VAL A 59 7.89 -5.86 -3.24
CA VAL A 59 6.77 -5.00 -2.90
C VAL A 59 7.17 -4.08 -1.76
N VAL A 60 6.99 -2.78 -1.95
CA VAL A 60 7.39 -1.75 -0.99
C VAL A 60 6.19 -0.92 -0.61
N CYS A 61 6.03 -0.63 0.68
CA CYS A 61 4.95 0.21 1.17
C CYS A 61 5.45 1.26 2.15
N PHE A 62 4.98 2.50 1.96
CA PHE A 62 5.30 3.65 2.79
C PHE A 62 4.01 4.28 3.36
N GLU A 63 4.07 4.71 4.61
CA GLU A 63 3.13 5.69 5.17
C GLU A 63 3.36 7.07 4.54
N THR A 64 2.32 7.90 4.54
CA THR A 64 2.43 9.30 4.14
C THR A 64 2.63 10.26 5.31
N ASN A 65 3.04 11.49 4.99
CA ASN A 65 2.92 12.63 5.90
C ASN A 65 1.46 12.87 6.35
N THR A 66 1.27 13.73 7.36
CA THR A 66 -0.05 14.07 7.92
C THR A 66 -1.05 14.62 6.90
N MET A 67 -0.58 15.14 5.77
CA MET A 67 -1.42 15.63 4.68
C MET A 67 -1.77 14.56 3.63
N GLY A 68 -1.28 13.32 3.74
CA GLY A 68 -1.58 12.27 2.76
C GLY A 68 -0.88 12.46 1.41
N THR A 69 0.13 13.33 1.32
CA THR A 69 0.66 13.81 0.03
C THR A 69 1.99 13.20 -0.37
N LYS A 70 2.85 12.83 0.59
CA LYS A 70 4.21 12.35 0.34
C LYS A 70 4.52 11.11 1.16
N PRO A 71 5.19 10.09 0.60
CA PRO A 71 5.73 8.98 1.40
C PRO A 71 6.78 9.49 2.40
N THR A 72 6.77 8.96 3.61
CA THR A 72 7.65 9.41 4.71
C THR A 72 8.31 8.29 5.49
N LYS A 73 7.61 7.18 5.72
CA LYS A 73 8.12 6.07 6.54
C LYS A 73 7.83 4.74 5.89
N GLU A 74 8.86 3.94 5.63
CA GLU A 74 8.70 2.57 5.14
C GLU A 74 7.95 1.73 6.20
N ARG A 75 6.93 0.99 5.74
CA ARG A 75 6.10 0.11 6.56
C ARG A 75 6.44 -1.35 6.37
N PHE A 76 6.68 -1.74 5.13
CA PHE A 76 7.21 -3.05 4.82
C PHE A 76 7.88 -3.03 3.45
N ARG A 77 8.79 -3.98 3.28
CA ARG A 77 9.46 -4.34 2.05
C ARG A 77 9.56 -5.85 2.02
N VAL A 78 8.99 -6.47 1.00
CA VAL A 78 8.89 -7.93 0.90
C VAL A 78 9.35 -8.36 -0.49
N SER A 79 10.40 -9.18 -0.56
CA SER A 79 10.83 -9.81 -1.81
C SER A 79 9.76 -10.79 -2.30
N PHE A 80 9.57 -10.88 -3.61
CA PHE A 80 8.55 -11.75 -4.22
C PHE A 80 8.70 -13.21 -3.80
N GLU A 81 9.94 -13.69 -3.64
CA GLU A 81 10.25 -15.05 -3.17
C GLU A 81 9.63 -15.39 -1.79
N PHE A 82 9.31 -14.40 -0.97
CA PHE A 82 8.71 -14.59 0.36
C PHE A 82 7.18 -14.42 0.36
N ILE A 83 6.60 -14.06 -0.78
CA ILE A 83 5.16 -13.89 -0.93
C ILE A 83 4.53 -15.25 -1.22
N THR A 84 3.71 -15.74 -0.29
CA THR A 84 3.03 -17.04 -0.40
C THR A 84 1.67 -16.93 -1.07
N ALA A 85 1.03 -15.76 -0.97
CA ALA A 85 -0.23 -15.47 -1.64
C ALA A 85 -0.43 -13.96 -1.81
N HIS A 86 -1.08 -13.54 -2.89
CA HIS A 86 -1.52 -12.17 -3.08
C HIS A 86 -2.82 -12.12 -3.89
N GLU A 87 -3.69 -11.15 -3.59
CA GLU A 87 -5.01 -11.08 -4.21
C GLU A 87 -5.55 -9.65 -4.24
N VAL A 88 -6.19 -9.28 -5.35
CA VAL A 88 -6.98 -8.06 -5.47
C VAL A 88 -8.47 -8.39 -5.32
N LYS A 89 -9.08 -7.97 -4.21
CA LYS A 89 -10.51 -8.13 -3.94
C LYS A 89 -11.28 -6.88 -4.34
N LYS A 90 -12.30 -7.07 -5.18
CA LYS A 90 -13.26 -6.02 -5.52
C LYS A 90 -14.25 -5.86 -4.37
N GLY A 91 -14.39 -4.65 -3.85
CA GLY A 91 -15.44 -4.36 -2.87
C GLY A 91 -16.77 -3.98 -3.53
N PHE A 92 -17.85 -3.97 -2.74
CA PHE A 92 -19.19 -3.67 -3.23
C PHE A 92 -19.27 -2.25 -3.81
N LEU A 93 -19.82 -2.11 -5.02
CA LEU A 93 -19.90 -0.84 -5.77
C LEU A 93 -18.56 -0.11 -5.99
N GLY A 94 -17.42 -0.82 -5.93
CA GLY A 94 -16.09 -0.22 -6.09
C GLY A 94 -15.60 0.57 -4.86
N LEU A 95 -16.35 0.49 -3.75
CA LEU A 95 -15.95 0.92 -2.43
C LEU A 95 -15.21 -0.24 -1.75
N ASN A 96 -14.24 0.05 -0.87
CA ASN A 96 -13.50 -0.97 -0.11
C ASN A 96 -12.76 -2.03 -0.95
N ASN A 97 -12.17 -1.66 -2.09
CA ASN A 97 -11.28 -2.57 -2.82
C ASN A 97 -10.04 -2.84 -1.97
N GLN A 98 -9.52 -4.07 -2.05
CA GLN A 98 -8.42 -4.53 -1.20
C GLN A 98 -7.34 -5.19 -2.03
N LEU A 99 -6.09 -4.95 -1.67
CA LEU A 99 -4.95 -5.77 -2.04
C LEU A 99 -4.47 -6.46 -0.77
N THR A 100 -4.39 -7.78 -0.80
CA THR A 100 -3.84 -8.59 0.30
C THR A 100 -2.56 -9.24 -0.15
N ILE A 101 -1.55 -9.23 0.72
CA ILE A 101 -0.24 -9.86 0.49
C ILE A 101 0.09 -10.67 1.73
N SER A 102 0.34 -11.96 1.55
CA SER A 102 0.69 -12.90 2.61
C SER A 102 2.13 -13.35 2.44
N THR A 103 2.86 -13.43 3.54
CA THR A 103 4.13 -14.16 3.64
C THR A 103 3.94 -15.34 4.58
N GLU A 104 5.00 -16.08 4.89
CA GLU A 104 4.94 -17.10 5.94
C GLU A 104 4.64 -16.54 7.33
N LYS A 105 5.02 -15.28 7.59
CA LYS A 105 4.98 -14.67 8.93
C LYS A 105 3.94 -13.56 9.06
N ASP A 106 3.65 -12.88 7.96
CA ASP A 106 2.90 -11.64 7.96
C ASP A 106 1.75 -11.66 6.96
N PHE A 107 0.73 -10.86 7.26
CA PHE A 107 -0.40 -10.62 6.38
C PHE A 107 -0.66 -9.12 6.27
N PHE A 108 -0.46 -8.58 5.08
CA PHE A 108 -0.65 -7.18 4.77
C PHE A 108 -1.98 -6.98 4.04
N LYS A 109 -2.78 -6.04 4.51
CA LYS A 109 -4.05 -5.64 3.88
C LYS A 109 -4.01 -4.14 3.56
N LEU A 110 -4.25 -3.83 2.29
CA LEU A 110 -4.25 -2.46 1.77
C LEU A 110 -5.61 -2.16 1.13
N TYR A 111 -6.23 -1.05 1.48
CA TYR A 111 -7.45 -0.57 0.82
C TYR A 111 -7.13 0.47 -0.26
N PHE A 112 -7.95 0.53 -1.30
CA PHE A 112 -7.79 1.54 -2.34
C PHE A 112 -9.10 1.94 -3.03
N MET A 113 -9.12 3.17 -3.54
CA MET A 113 -10.24 3.73 -4.30
C MET A 113 -10.30 3.13 -5.71
N GLY A 114 -11.49 2.96 -6.28
CA GLY A 114 -11.68 2.35 -7.61
C GLY A 114 -10.81 2.95 -8.73
N LYS A 115 -10.57 4.27 -8.73
CA LYS A 115 -9.68 4.94 -9.70
C LYS A 115 -8.22 4.47 -9.67
N ARG A 116 -7.79 3.81 -8.60
CA ARG A 116 -6.42 3.27 -8.43
C ARG A 116 -6.31 1.81 -8.87
N ARG A 117 -7.45 1.17 -9.15
CA ARG A 117 -7.52 -0.25 -9.51
C ARG A 117 -6.59 -0.65 -10.67
N PRO A 118 -6.53 0.07 -11.81
CA PRO A 118 -5.65 -0.33 -12.91
C PRO A 118 -4.17 -0.40 -12.51
N MET A 119 -3.73 0.54 -11.65
CA MET A 119 -2.35 0.54 -11.15
C MET A 119 -2.11 -0.56 -10.11
N ILE A 120 -3.08 -0.81 -9.23
CA ILE A 120 -2.98 -1.89 -8.25
C ILE A 120 -2.98 -3.27 -8.92
N GLU A 121 -3.76 -3.45 -9.98
CA GLU A 121 -3.75 -4.70 -10.77
C GLU A 121 -2.40 -4.91 -11.46
N GLN A 122 -1.76 -3.85 -11.99
CA GLN A 122 -0.40 -3.94 -12.53
C GLN A 122 0.63 -4.29 -11.45
N ILE A 123 0.54 -3.67 -10.27
CA ILE A 123 1.37 -4.02 -9.10
C ILE A 123 1.18 -5.51 -8.76
N ASN A 124 -0.06 -5.98 -8.68
CA ASN A 124 -0.38 -7.37 -8.36
C ASN A 124 0.12 -8.36 -9.41
N GLN A 125 0.08 -8.01 -10.70
CA GLN A 125 0.59 -8.83 -11.79
C GLN A 125 2.12 -8.86 -11.85
N ALA A 126 2.79 -7.84 -11.31
CA ALA A 126 4.25 -7.77 -11.27
C ALA A 126 4.86 -8.65 -10.17
N ILE A 127 4.07 -9.10 -9.20
CA ILE A 127 4.48 -10.08 -8.19
C ILE A 127 4.44 -11.46 -8.86
N VAL A 128 5.60 -12.09 -8.99
CA VAL A 128 5.83 -13.39 -9.68
C VAL A 128 6.34 -14.42 -8.69
#